data_AF-A0A2V6PLW0-F1
#
_entry.id   AF-A0A2V6PLW0-F1
#
_cell.length_a   1.000
_cell.length_b   1.000
_cell.length_c   1.000
_cell.angle_alpha   90.00
_cell.angle_beta   90.00
_cell.angle_gamma   90.00
#
_symmetry.space_group_name_H-M   'P 1'
#
loop_
_entity.id
_entity.type
_entity.pdbx_description
1 polymer ?
#
loop_
_entity_poly.entity_id
_entity_poly.type
_entity_poly.pdbx_seq_one_letter_code
_entity_poly.pdbx_strand_id
1 'polypeptide(L)' 'MRYLAVVAIFVLTAVTIVSADDDFRRLLIEAEMTPVATAVPPPLTLPDLTGKPVSLASFKDQAVLVYFWATW' A
#
# COMPACT_ATOMS: atom_id res chain seq x y z
N MET A 1 7.72 34.96 13.07
CA MET A 1 6.46 34.18 13.15
C MET A 1 6.14 33.36 11.89
N ARG A 2 6.45 33.81 10.65
CA ARG A 2 6.19 33.02 9.41
C ARG A 2 7.00 31.72 9.28
N TYR A 3 8.26 31.68 9.72
CA TYR A 3 9.11 30.47 9.63
C TYR A 3 8.66 29.33 10.56
N LEU A 4 8.12 29.66 11.73
CA LEU A 4 7.60 28.68 12.70
C LEU A 4 6.38 27.92 12.16
N ALA A 5 5.50 28.60 11.43
CA ALA A 5 4.32 27.98 10.80
C ALA A 5 4.72 27.03 9.66
N VAL A 6 5.73 27.38 8.86
CA VAL A 6 6.21 26.53 7.76
C VAL A 6 6.89 25.27 8.30
N VAL A 7 7.72 25.38 9.34
CA VAL A 7 8.35 24.21 9.99
C VAL A 7 7.30 23.32 10.64
N ALA A 8 6.29 23.89 11.32
CA ALA A 8 5.21 23.12 11.91
C ALA A 8 4.40 22.35 10.86
N ILE A 9 4.08 22.96 9.72
CA ILE A 9 3.40 22.29 8.61
C ILE A 9 4.28 21.18 8.02
N PHE A 10 5.57 21.42 7.83
CA PHE A 10 6.49 20.43 7.27
C PHE A 10 6.68 19.21 8.19
N VAL A 11 6.75 19.45 9.50
CA VAL A 11 6.80 18.40 10.52
C VAL A 11 5.49 17.64 10.57
N LEU A 12 4.34 18.31 10.45
CA LEU A 12 3.03 17.64 10.42
C LEU A 12 2.85 16.76 9.19
N THR A 13 3.33 17.18 8.01
CA THR A 13 3.31 16.37 6.78
C THR A 13 4.26 15.18 6.82
N ALA A 14 5.39 15.27 7.53
CA ALA A 14 6.32 14.15 7.67
C ALA A 14 5.77 13.04 8.57
N VAL A 15 4.98 13.40 9.61
CA VAL A 15 4.45 12.44 10.58
C VAL A 15 3.38 11.51 9.97
N THR A 16 2.57 11.98 9.03
CA THR A 16 1.50 11.17 8.42
C THR A 16 1.99 10.13 7.42
N ILE A 17 3.18 10.32 6.83
CA ILE A 17 3.72 9.39 5.82
C ILE A 17 4.33 8.16 6.51
N VAL A 18 4.89 8.32 7.71
CA VAL A 18 5.57 7.23 8.44
C VAL A 18 4.58 6.22 9.05
N SER A 19 3.35 6.62 9.42
CA SER A 19 2.44 5.70 10.12
C SER A 19 1.79 4.65 9.22
N ALA A 20 1.62 4.93 7.93
CA ALA A 20 0.93 4.02 7.00
C ALA A 20 1.69 2.69 6.81
N ASP A 21 3.03 2.75 6.78
CA ASP A 21 3.87 1.55 6.67
C ASP A 21 3.82 0.70 7.95
N ASP A 22 3.88 1.34 9.13
CA ASP A 22 3.88 0.62 10.41
C ASP A 22 2.54 -0.08 10.69
N ASP A 23 1.42 0.56 10.38
CA ASP A 23 0.09 -0.03 10.57
C ASP A 23 -0.12 -1.26 9.67
N PHE A 24 0.33 -1.19 8.41
CA PHE A 24 0.24 -2.32 7.49
C PHE A 24 1.12 -3.49 7.93
N ARG A 25 2.33 -3.20 8.43
CA ARG A 25 3.24 -4.23 8.97
C ARG A 25 2.64 -4.95 10.17
N ARG A 26 1.91 -4.24 11.04
CA ARG A 26 1.19 -4.87 12.16
C ARG A 26 0.12 -5.84 11.68
N LEU A 27 -0.67 -5.47 10.67
CA LEU A 27 -1.70 -6.34 10.09
C LEU A 27 -1.10 -7.62 9.48
N LEU A 28 0.05 -7.50 8.81
CA LEU A 28 0.76 -8.66 8.25
C LEU A 28 1.25 -9.63 9.33
N ILE A 29 1.82 -9.10 10.42
CA ILE A 29 2.28 -9.91 11.57
C ILE A 29 1.08 -10.59 12.25
N GLU A 30 -0.03 -9.87 12.43
CA GLU A 30 -1.27 -10.42 13.01
C GLU A 30 -1.89 -11.51 12.13
N ALA A 31 -1.81 -11.37 10.82
CA ALA A 31 -2.26 -12.39 9.87
C ALA A 31 -1.28 -13.57 9.71
N GLU A 32 -0.22 -13.64 10.53
CA GLU A 32 0.88 -14.62 10.45
C GLU A 32 1.52 -14.70 9.05
N MET A 33 1.44 -13.60 8.28
CA MET A 33 2.01 -13.53 6.94
C MET A 33 3.47 -13.10 7.03
N THR A 34 4.39 -14.00 6.67
CA THR A 34 5.82 -13.68 6.58
C THR A 34 6.06 -12.77 5.37
N PRO A 35 6.53 -11.53 5.54
CA PRO A 35 6.78 -10.64 4.42
C PRO A 35 7.90 -11.19 3.54
N VAL A 36 7.62 -11.43 2.26
CA VAL A 36 8.67 -11.71 1.26
C VAL A 36 9.29 -10.36 0.88
N ALA A 37 10.25 -9.91 1.68
CA ALA A 37 10.76 -8.53 1.67
C ALA A 37 11.45 -8.07 0.37
N THR A 38 11.62 -8.95 -0.63
CA THR A 38 12.47 -8.68 -1.81
C THR A 38 11.89 -9.11 -3.15
N ALA A 39 10.66 -9.63 -3.20
CA ALA A 39 10.07 -10.09 -4.46
C ALA A 39 9.31 -8.96 -5.15
N VAL A 40 9.77 -8.56 -6.35
CA VAL A 40 8.94 -7.78 -7.27
C VAL A 40 7.76 -8.66 -7.70
N PRO A 41 6.50 -8.22 -7.50
CA PRO A 41 5.37 -9.02 -7.92
C PRO A 41 5.36 -9.18 -9.44
N PRO A 42 5.01 -10.36 -9.97
CA PRO A 42 4.84 -10.55 -11.41
C PRO A 42 3.82 -9.56 -11.98
N PRO A 43 3.96 -9.13 -13.24
CA PRO A 43 2.96 -8.29 -13.88
C PRO A 43 1.63 -9.05 -13.93
N LEU A 44 0.59 -8.45 -13.32
CA LEU A 44 -0.77 -8.96 -13.30
C LEU A 44 -1.70 -7.92 -13.92
N THR A 45 -2.50 -8.33 -14.90
CA THR A 45 -3.56 -7.52 -15.47
C THR A 45 -4.83 -8.35 -15.55
N LEU A 46 -5.91 -7.85 -14.97
CA LEU A 46 -7.21 -8.52 -14.92
C LEU A 46 -8.30 -7.52 -15.28
N PRO A 47 -9.41 -7.97 -15.90
CA PRO A 47 -10.59 -7.13 -16.02
C PRO A 47 -11.19 -6.87 -14.63
N ASP A 48 -11.64 -5.65 -14.39
CA ASP A 48 -12.50 -5.34 -13.26
C ASP A 48 -13.94 -5.86 -13.48
N LEU A 49 -14.83 -5.60 -12.53
CA LEU A 49 -16.24 -6.02 -12.60
C LEU A 49 -17.02 -5.41 -13.78
N THR A 50 -16.47 -4.37 -14.42
CA THR A 50 -17.04 -3.72 -15.61
C THR A 50 -16.38 -4.19 -16.90
N GLY A 51 -15.39 -5.09 -16.82
CA GLY A 51 -14.61 -5.56 -17.96
C GLY A 51 -13.44 -4.64 -18.35
N LYS A 52 -13.20 -3.55 -17.60
CA LYS A 52 -12.09 -2.66 -17.88
C LYS A 52 -10.78 -3.30 -17.41
N PRO A 53 -9.71 -3.31 -18.23
CA PRO A 53 -8.43 -3.85 -17.81
C PRO A 53 -7.80 -2.99 -16.71
N VAL A 54 -7.39 -3.64 -15.62
CA VAL A 54 -6.69 -3.04 -14.48
C VAL A 54 -5.39 -3.81 -14.24
N SER A 55 -4.29 -3.09 -14.09
CA SER A 55 -2.97 -3.68 -13.84
C SER A 55 -2.57 -3.51 -12.38
N LEU A 56 -1.83 -4.48 -11.82
CA LEU A 56 -1.30 -4.34 -10.46
C LEU A 56 -0.35 -3.13 -10.35
N ALA A 57 0.34 -2.78 -11.45
CA ALA A 57 1.21 -1.62 -11.53
C ALA A 57 0.48 -0.27 -11.33
N SER A 58 -0.84 -0.19 -11.57
CA SER A 58 -1.59 1.05 -11.31
C SER A 58 -1.78 1.33 -9.82
N PHE A 59 -1.51 0.36 -8.93
CA PHE A 59 -1.61 0.48 -7.48
C PHE A 59 -0.23 0.59 -6.82
N LYS A 60 0.78 1.07 -7.54
CA LYS A 60 2.11 1.29 -6.98
C LYS A 60 2.01 2.18 -5.73
N ASP A 61 2.84 1.87 -4.73
CA ASP A 61 2.95 2.59 -3.47
C ASP A 61 1.67 2.52 -2.61
N GLN A 62 0.76 1.58 -2.93
CA GLN A 62 -0.42 1.25 -2.13
C GLN A 62 -0.30 -0.18 -1.62
N ALA A 63 -0.82 -0.42 -0.41
CA ALA A 63 -1.01 -1.76 0.10
C ALA A 63 -2.12 -2.46 -0.69
N VAL A 64 -1.79 -3.58 -1.35
CA VAL A 64 -2.74 -4.36 -2.16
C VAL A 64 -2.76 -5.81 -1.70
N LEU A 65 -3.96 -6.35 -1.49
CA LEU A 65 -4.20 -7.76 -1.24
C LEU A 65 -4.69 -8.43 -2.53
N VAL A 66 -3.92 -9.37 -3.06
CA VAL A 66 -4.34 -10.22 -4.18
C VAL A 66 -4.83 -11.55 -3.63
N TYR A 67 -6.13 -11.81 -3.76
CA TYR A 67 -6.77 -13.02 -3.26
C TYR A 67 -7.21 -13.89 -4.44
N PHE A 68 -6.59 -15.07 -4.59
CA PHE A 68 -6.98 -16.06 -5.59
C PHE A 68 -8.05 -16.96 -5.00
N TRP A 69 -9.24 -16.96 -5.60
CA TRP A 69 -10.32 -17.87 -5.24
C TRP A 69 -10.86 -18.59 -6.46
N ALA A 70 -11.55 -19.69 -6.21
CA ALA A 70 -12.27 -20.42 -7.22
C ALA A 70 -13.56 -21.00 -6.60
N THR A 71 -14.64 -21.04 -7.38
CA THR A 71 -15.96 -21.52 -6.93
C THR A 71 -16.25 -22.96 -7.39
N TRP A 72 -15.25 -23.66 -7.91
CA TRP A 72 -15.38 -25.02 -8.43
C TRP A 72 -15.15 -26.08 -7.35
#